data_AF-A0A4R7NMD3-F1
#
_entry.id   AF-A0A4R7NMD3-F1
#
_cell.length_a   1.000
_cell.length_b   1.000
_cell.length_c   1.000
_cell.angle_alpha   90.00
_cell.angle_beta   90.00
_cell.angle_gamma   90.00
#
_symmetry.space_group_name_H-M   'P 1'
#
loop_
_entity.id
_entity.type
_entity.pdbx_description
1 polymer ?
#
loop_
_entity_poly.entity_id
_entity_poly.type
_entity_poly.pdbx_seq_one_letter_code
_entity_poly.pdbx_strand_id
1 'polypeptide(L)'
;MRAIATVCLSGDLRSKLEAVARAGYDGVEIFENDLLTFDGSPSDVRALCESLGLAIVAFQPFRDFESMPEPQRQRNFERAERKFDLMEELGTDFLLVCSNVSPQSFDDLARAAEDLHELAARAACRGLRIGFEALAWGRHISDYRVAWDVVKRADHPALGVVLDSFHILARGHELDTMAEIPADKIAFVQIADAPLLDMDVLQWSRHFRCFPGQGRLPLAPFMQALARTGYAGPLSLEIFNDAFRAAPAEATAIDGLRSLIWIEELADGAPWSETEPPVVGYDGVHFIEFTLDEESAAPLGEFVSALGFRHIGRHRSKNVELWHQGDIHLVLNFETDSFAHTFRLLHGTSVCAVGFRVKELDAAVTRAEHYRAQLFHGPVGEGEMEIPALRGIEGSLVYLVDDAQAREMQWKTDFHLFEDGQDDDAGLVNIDHISYVLPPTQLLSWLLFHRTVFGFDAGTEHEIADPHGMVVSQTVTSPDDSIRIPLTVSSARETLPGRFLSEHQGGVQQIAFACRDIFDTIDAMRARGLPVLRIPANYYDDLAARFDLDDELLEAMRQRNILFDRNDDGDFFHAYTETFMGRFFFEIVERRGHYAQFGAANAPIRLAAQAAQR
;
A
#
# COMPACT_ATOMS: atom_id res chain seq x y z
N MET A 1 13.86 -17.28 8.28
CA MET A 1 14.78 -16.13 8.25
C MET A 1 14.27 -15.16 7.20
N ARG A 2 13.96 -13.94 7.61
CA ARG A 2 13.45 -12.85 6.76
C ARG A 2 14.62 -11.94 6.36
N ALA A 3 14.82 -11.74 5.06
CA ALA A 3 15.89 -10.91 4.54
C ALA A 3 15.42 -9.90 3.49
N ILE A 4 16.26 -8.92 3.19
CA ILE A 4 16.00 -7.92 2.15
C ILE A 4 17.32 -7.49 1.50
N ALA A 5 17.29 -7.29 0.18
CA ALA A 5 18.42 -6.73 -0.54
C ALA A 5 18.51 -5.21 -0.33
N THR A 6 19.71 -4.67 -0.13
CA THR A 6 19.92 -3.22 0.05
C THR A 6 19.45 -2.40 -1.16
N VAL A 7 19.33 -3.02 -2.34
CA VAL A 7 18.81 -2.39 -3.55
C VAL A 7 17.33 -1.98 -3.46
N CYS A 8 16.57 -2.60 -2.55
CA CYS A 8 15.17 -2.28 -2.29
C CYS A 8 14.98 -0.90 -1.65
N LEU A 9 16.02 -0.35 -1.04
CA LEU A 9 15.96 0.85 -0.21
C LEU A 9 16.74 2.02 -0.84
N SER A 10 16.28 3.24 -0.56
CA SER A 10 17.00 4.48 -0.86
C SER A 10 18.06 4.80 0.22
N GLY A 11 18.88 5.83 0.00
CA GLY A 11 19.89 6.30 0.97
C GLY A 11 21.25 5.62 0.83
N ASP A 12 22.18 5.96 1.73
CA ASP A 12 23.51 5.34 1.81
C ASP A 12 23.46 3.97 2.53
N LEU A 13 24.50 3.15 2.35
CA LEU A 13 24.55 1.78 2.89
C LEU A 13 24.34 1.73 4.41
N ARG A 14 24.86 2.69 5.19
CA ARG A 14 24.66 2.70 6.64
C ARG A 14 23.19 2.95 6.98
N SER A 15 22.61 3.98 6.39
CA SER A 15 21.19 4.33 6.60
C SER A 15 20.27 3.17 6.23
N LYS A 16 20.57 2.44 5.14
CA LYS A 16 19.84 1.23 4.75
C LYS A 16 19.93 0.13 5.80
N LEU A 17 21.14 -0.21 6.26
CA LEU A 17 21.35 -1.27 7.25
C LEU A 17 20.66 -0.95 8.58
N GLU A 18 20.72 0.31 9.03
CA GLU A 18 20.00 0.75 10.22
C GLU A 18 18.48 0.64 10.07
N ALA A 19 17.93 1.01 8.90
CA ALA A 19 16.50 0.85 8.61
C ALA A 19 16.07 -0.62 8.60
N VAL A 20 16.87 -1.51 7.98
CA VAL A 20 16.63 -2.96 7.96
C VAL A 20 16.64 -3.54 9.38
N ALA A 21 17.62 -3.14 10.21
CA ALA A 21 17.70 -3.60 11.60
C ALA A 21 16.51 -3.12 12.45
N ARG A 22 16.14 -1.83 12.33
CA ARG A 22 15.00 -1.26 13.08
C ARG A 22 13.66 -1.86 12.67
N ALA A 23 13.49 -2.17 11.38
CA ALA A 23 12.29 -2.86 10.90
C ALA A 23 12.17 -4.26 11.53
N GLY A 24 13.30 -4.95 11.76
CA GLY A 24 13.35 -6.25 12.45
C GLY A 24 13.63 -7.43 11.52
N TYR A 25 14.40 -7.22 10.45
CA TYR A 25 14.90 -8.31 9.60
C TYR A 25 16.01 -9.10 10.30
N ASP A 26 16.17 -10.36 9.90
CA ASP A 26 17.25 -11.24 10.37
C ASP A 26 18.54 -11.06 9.53
N GLY A 27 18.39 -10.66 8.28
CA GLY A 27 19.51 -10.59 7.34
C GLY A 27 19.32 -9.64 6.17
N VAL A 28 20.43 -9.40 5.47
CA VAL A 28 20.53 -8.46 4.37
C VAL A 28 21.33 -9.05 3.21
N GLU A 29 20.90 -8.80 1.99
CA GLU A 29 21.73 -9.01 0.80
C GLU A 29 22.47 -7.72 0.46
N ILE A 30 23.80 -7.78 0.39
CA ILE A 30 24.61 -6.63 0.03
C ILE A 30 24.66 -6.53 -1.49
N PHE A 31 23.99 -5.49 -2.01
CA PHE A 31 24.07 -5.14 -3.42
C PHE A 31 25.41 -4.44 -3.69
N GLU A 32 26.19 -4.96 -4.64
CA GLU A 32 27.56 -4.52 -4.92
C GLU A 32 27.68 -3.00 -5.12
N ASN A 33 26.70 -2.39 -5.80
CA ASN A 33 26.76 -0.95 -6.05
C ASN A 33 26.68 -0.11 -4.77
N ASP A 34 25.97 -0.57 -3.72
CA ASP A 34 25.93 0.13 -2.44
C ASP A 34 27.30 0.08 -1.74
N LEU A 35 27.98 -1.06 -1.83
CA LEU A 35 29.35 -1.22 -1.33
C LEU A 35 30.35 -0.33 -2.08
N LEU A 36 30.21 -0.20 -3.40
CA LEU A 36 31.07 0.69 -4.21
C LEU A 36 30.91 2.18 -3.85
N THR A 37 29.77 2.56 -3.28
CA THR A 37 29.50 3.94 -2.84
C THR A 37 29.73 4.17 -1.34
N PHE A 38 30.13 3.14 -0.60
CA PHE A 38 30.40 3.23 0.83
C PHE A 38 31.85 3.69 1.07
N ASP A 39 32.03 4.67 1.96
CA ASP A 39 33.33 5.28 2.27
C ASP A 39 34.19 4.45 3.24
N GLY A 40 33.85 3.17 3.44
CA GLY A 40 34.52 2.23 4.33
C GLY A 40 34.87 0.92 3.65
N SER A 41 35.55 0.03 4.38
CA SER A 41 35.93 -1.29 3.90
C SER A 41 34.77 -2.30 4.00
N PRO A 42 34.83 -3.43 3.27
CA PRO A 42 33.90 -4.54 3.47
C PRO A 42 33.89 -5.06 4.92
N SER A 43 35.04 -5.04 5.61
CA SER A 43 35.14 -5.39 7.04
C SER A 43 34.37 -4.41 7.94
N ASP A 44 34.29 -3.12 7.58
CA ASP A 44 33.48 -2.14 8.31
C ASP A 44 31.98 -2.41 8.13
N VAL A 45 31.56 -2.84 6.94
CA VAL A 45 30.17 -3.26 6.67
C VAL A 45 29.82 -4.49 7.50
N ARG A 46 30.72 -5.48 7.58
CA ARG A 46 30.56 -6.64 8.45
C ARG A 46 30.38 -6.23 9.91
N ALA A 47 31.28 -5.41 10.45
CA ALA A 47 31.22 -4.95 11.83
C ALA A 47 29.92 -4.17 12.12
N LEU A 48 29.45 -3.37 11.15
CA LEU A 48 28.17 -2.68 11.25
C LEU A 48 27.00 -3.67 11.32
N CYS A 49 26.93 -4.64 10.40
CA CYS A 49 25.88 -5.67 10.42
C CYS A 49 25.89 -6.47 11.72
N GLU A 50 27.07 -6.88 12.21
CA GLU A 50 27.23 -7.58 13.50
C GLU A 50 26.71 -6.73 14.67
N SER A 51 27.00 -5.42 14.69
CA SER A 51 26.51 -4.52 15.75
C SER A 51 24.99 -4.27 15.69
N LEU A 52 24.39 -4.43 14.51
CA LEU A 52 22.95 -4.31 14.27
C LEU A 52 22.22 -5.66 14.41
N GLY A 53 22.94 -6.76 14.61
CA GLY A 53 22.34 -8.10 14.68
C GLY A 53 21.88 -8.66 13.33
N LEU A 54 22.41 -8.16 12.22
CA LEU A 54 22.05 -8.59 10.87
C LEU A 54 23.06 -9.59 10.30
N ALA A 55 22.56 -10.70 9.74
CA ALA A 55 23.37 -11.60 8.92
C ALA A 55 23.51 -11.07 7.49
N ILE A 56 24.72 -11.12 6.91
CA ILE A 56 24.90 -10.86 5.46
C ILE A 56 24.64 -12.17 4.73
N VAL A 57 23.42 -12.34 4.22
CA VAL A 57 22.93 -13.63 3.69
C VAL A 57 23.29 -13.87 2.22
N ALA A 58 23.65 -12.80 1.49
CA ALA A 58 24.10 -12.89 0.11
C ALA A 58 24.96 -11.67 -0.27
N PHE A 59 25.94 -11.88 -1.14
CA PHE A 59 26.56 -10.83 -1.94
C PHE A 59 26.12 -10.95 -3.39
N GLN A 60 25.65 -9.86 -3.97
CA GLN A 60 25.04 -9.88 -5.30
C GLN A 60 25.14 -8.54 -6.03
N PRO A 61 25.02 -8.51 -7.37
CA PRO A 61 24.95 -9.65 -8.29
C PRO A 61 26.31 -9.90 -8.96
N PHE A 62 26.59 -11.15 -9.33
CA PHE A 62 27.71 -11.50 -10.22
C PHE A 62 27.20 -11.81 -11.63
N ARG A 63 27.49 -10.92 -12.58
CA ARG A 63 26.87 -10.93 -13.93
C ARG A 63 27.79 -11.48 -15.01
N ASP A 64 27.19 -12.04 -16.06
CA ASP A 64 27.83 -12.42 -17.32
C ASP A 64 29.03 -13.35 -17.13
N PHE A 65 28.81 -14.50 -16.48
CA PHE A 65 29.87 -15.44 -16.12
C PHE A 65 30.01 -16.59 -17.12
N GLU A 66 28.97 -17.41 -17.22
CA GLU A 66 28.98 -18.71 -17.89
C GLU A 66 28.98 -18.58 -19.42
N SER A 67 29.57 -19.57 -20.11
CA SER A 67 29.57 -19.69 -21.56
C SER A 67 30.20 -18.50 -22.31
N MET A 68 31.14 -17.79 -21.67
CA MET A 68 31.88 -16.71 -22.31
C MET A 68 33.03 -17.24 -23.17
N PRO A 69 33.38 -16.56 -24.29
CA PRO A 69 34.56 -16.89 -25.09
C PRO A 69 35.85 -16.56 -24.36
N GLU A 70 36.98 -17.11 -24.82
CA GLU A 70 38.30 -16.61 -24.40
C GLU A 70 38.63 -15.30 -25.13
N PRO A 71 39.27 -14.32 -24.45
CA PRO A 71 39.85 -14.37 -23.10
C PRO A 71 38.89 -13.97 -21.96
N GLN A 72 37.60 -13.71 -22.24
CA GLN A 72 36.63 -13.23 -21.26
C GLN A 72 36.35 -14.26 -20.18
N ARG A 73 36.25 -15.55 -20.54
CA ARG A 73 36.10 -16.66 -19.57
C ARG A 73 37.20 -16.63 -18.52
N GLN A 74 38.47 -16.60 -18.93
CA GLN A 74 39.60 -16.53 -17.98
C GLN A 74 39.51 -15.28 -17.07
N ARG A 75 39.19 -14.12 -17.62
CA ARG A 75 39.01 -12.88 -16.83
C ARG A 75 37.84 -12.96 -15.86
N ASN A 76 36.78 -13.68 -16.21
CA ASN A 76 35.63 -13.91 -15.36
C ASN A 76 35.99 -14.75 -14.13
N PHE A 77 36.81 -15.79 -14.28
CA PHE A 77 37.34 -16.54 -13.14
C PHE A 77 38.23 -15.68 -12.24
N GLU A 78 39.11 -14.86 -12.81
CA GLU A 78 39.90 -13.90 -12.02
C GLU A 78 39.03 -12.87 -11.30
N ARG A 79 37.92 -12.45 -11.92
CA ARG A 79 36.93 -11.57 -11.29
C ARG A 79 36.22 -12.26 -10.13
N ALA A 80 35.87 -13.54 -10.29
CA ALA A 80 35.26 -14.34 -9.22
C ALA A 80 36.18 -14.46 -8.00
N GLU A 81 37.47 -14.77 -8.18
CA GLU A 81 38.43 -14.84 -7.08
C GLU A 81 38.48 -13.53 -6.27
N ARG A 82 38.48 -12.39 -6.95
CA ARG A 82 38.43 -11.07 -6.26
C ARG A 82 37.11 -10.84 -5.52
N LYS A 83 36.00 -11.43 -5.98
CA LYS A 83 34.73 -11.38 -5.24
C LYS A 83 34.75 -12.30 -4.04
N PHE A 84 35.41 -13.44 -4.12
CA PHE A 84 35.61 -14.31 -2.97
C PHE A 84 36.44 -13.62 -1.89
N ASP A 85 37.54 -12.94 -2.25
CA ASP A 85 38.33 -12.14 -1.28
C ASP A 85 37.45 -11.09 -0.58
N LEU A 86 36.61 -10.39 -1.35
CA LEU A 86 35.67 -9.39 -0.82
C LEU A 86 34.60 -10.00 0.10
N MET A 87 34.05 -11.16 -0.27
CA MET A 87 33.04 -11.87 0.53
C MET A 87 33.59 -12.37 1.86
N GLU A 88 34.85 -12.83 1.88
CA GLU A 88 35.55 -13.23 3.10
C GLU A 88 35.68 -12.04 4.08
N GLU A 89 35.97 -10.83 3.56
CA GLU A 89 35.98 -9.61 4.36
C GLU A 89 34.57 -9.20 4.83
N LEU A 90 33.55 -9.28 3.96
CA LEU A 90 32.15 -9.07 4.34
C LEU A 90 31.67 -10.09 5.38
N GLY A 91 32.27 -11.28 5.44
CA GLY A 91 31.82 -12.37 6.29
C GLY A 91 30.56 -13.08 5.78
N THR A 92 30.35 -13.10 4.46
CA THR A 92 29.26 -13.85 3.82
C THR A 92 29.77 -15.04 3.04
N ASP A 93 29.00 -16.12 3.00
CA ASP A 93 29.39 -17.37 2.34
C ASP A 93 28.69 -17.59 0.99
N PHE A 94 27.83 -16.67 0.54
CA PHE A 94 26.95 -16.92 -0.60
C PHE A 94 27.06 -15.84 -1.69
N LEU A 95 27.39 -16.26 -2.92
CA LEU A 95 27.43 -15.40 -4.11
C LEU A 95 26.26 -15.74 -5.04
N LEU A 96 25.46 -14.73 -5.38
CA LEU A 96 24.43 -14.86 -6.41
C LEU A 96 25.02 -14.54 -7.80
N VAL A 97 24.92 -15.50 -8.71
CA VAL A 97 25.35 -15.41 -10.10
C VAL A 97 24.12 -15.39 -11.00
N CYS A 98 23.91 -14.29 -11.71
CA CYS A 98 22.80 -14.15 -12.65
C CYS A 98 23.19 -14.70 -14.02
N SER A 99 22.26 -15.36 -14.71
CA SER A 99 22.41 -15.84 -16.08
C SER A 99 22.90 -14.76 -17.03
N ASN A 100 23.77 -15.14 -17.96
CA ASN A 100 24.46 -14.26 -18.88
C ASN A 100 23.49 -13.53 -19.84
N VAL A 101 23.70 -12.22 -20.01
CA VAL A 101 22.95 -11.38 -20.96
C VAL A 101 23.82 -10.86 -22.11
N SER A 102 25.12 -11.14 -22.06
CA SER A 102 26.09 -10.70 -23.07
C SER A 102 25.81 -11.33 -24.44
N PRO A 103 25.85 -10.54 -25.53
CA PRO A 103 25.72 -11.07 -26.89
C PRO A 103 26.92 -11.93 -27.32
N GLN A 104 28.00 -11.92 -26.53
CA GLN A 104 29.20 -12.73 -26.80
C GLN A 104 29.08 -14.16 -26.25
N SER A 105 28.10 -14.43 -25.37
CA SER A 105 27.92 -15.74 -24.75
C SER A 105 27.51 -16.81 -25.77
N PHE A 106 28.05 -18.01 -25.62
CA PHE A 106 27.69 -19.17 -26.45
C PHE A 106 26.39 -19.82 -25.95
N ASP A 107 25.56 -20.26 -26.90
CA ASP A 107 24.38 -21.09 -26.64
C ASP A 107 24.82 -22.55 -26.41
N ASP A 108 25.44 -22.79 -25.25
CA ASP A 108 25.98 -24.09 -24.87
C ASP A 108 25.77 -24.34 -23.38
N LEU A 109 24.73 -25.13 -23.06
CA LEU A 109 24.38 -25.48 -21.69
C LEU A 109 25.37 -26.46 -21.06
N ALA A 110 26.09 -27.26 -21.85
CA ALA A 110 27.11 -28.16 -21.31
C ALA A 110 28.33 -27.35 -20.84
N ARG A 111 28.75 -26.38 -21.66
CA ARG A 111 29.78 -25.41 -21.26
C ARG A 111 29.34 -24.59 -20.04
N ALA A 112 28.08 -24.15 -19.98
CA ALA A 112 27.57 -23.45 -18.81
C ALA A 112 27.69 -24.29 -17.53
N ALA A 113 27.36 -25.59 -17.61
CA ALA A 113 27.50 -26.51 -16.49
C ALA A 113 28.97 -26.72 -16.08
N GLU A 114 29.89 -26.87 -17.04
CA GLU A 114 31.33 -26.97 -16.78
C GLU A 114 31.89 -25.70 -16.11
N ASP A 115 31.51 -24.52 -16.62
CA ASP A 115 31.93 -23.23 -16.07
C ASP A 115 31.43 -23.03 -14.64
N LEU A 116 30.16 -23.35 -14.37
CA LEU A 116 29.56 -23.26 -13.03
C LEU A 116 30.11 -24.30 -12.07
N HIS A 117 30.42 -25.53 -12.53
CA HIS A 117 31.11 -26.53 -11.72
C HIS A 117 32.49 -26.01 -11.28
N GLU A 118 33.29 -25.49 -12.22
CA GLU A 118 34.61 -24.94 -11.92
C GLU A 118 34.53 -23.75 -10.95
N LEU A 119 33.54 -22.87 -11.13
CA LEU A 119 33.30 -21.75 -10.22
C LEU A 119 32.98 -22.25 -8.81
N ALA A 120 32.09 -23.22 -8.68
CA ALA A 120 31.66 -23.78 -7.41
C ALA A 120 32.79 -24.56 -6.71
N ALA A 121 33.67 -25.23 -7.46
CA ALA A 121 34.84 -25.89 -6.92
C ALA A 121 35.83 -24.88 -6.30
N ARG A 122 36.06 -23.74 -6.97
CA ARG A 122 36.90 -22.66 -6.44
C ARG A 122 36.27 -22.01 -5.20
N ALA A 123 34.97 -21.75 -5.23
CA ALA A 123 34.22 -21.23 -4.09
C ALA A 123 34.31 -22.18 -2.87
N ALA A 124 34.12 -23.48 -3.09
CA ALA A 124 34.14 -24.48 -2.01
C ALA A 124 35.51 -24.62 -1.34
N CYS A 125 36.61 -24.44 -2.06
CA CYS A 125 37.96 -24.38 -1.47
C CYS A 125 38.12 -23.27 -0.42
N ARG A 126 37.26 -22.25 -0.47
CA ARG A 126 37.20 -21.12 0.45
C ARG A 126 36.01 -21.19 1.42
N GLY A 127 35.24 -22.28 1.40
CA GLY A 127 34.02 -22.42 2.20
C GLY A 127 32.83 -21.59 1.70
N LEU A 128 32.86 -21.12 0.45
CA LEU A 128 31.82 -20.32 -0.17
C LEU A 128 30.87 -21.19 -1.02
N ARG A 129 29.67 -20.66 -1.26
CA ARG A 129 28.57 -21.27 -2.02
C ARG A 129 28.14 -20.33 -3.15
N ILE A 130 27.67 -20.94 -4.24
CA ILE A 130 27.19 -20.25 -5.44
C ILE A 130 25.71 -20.55 -5.63
N GLY A 131 24.92 -19.50 -5.88
CA GLY A 131 23.56 -19.61 -6.36
C GLY A 131 23.46 -19.14 -7.80
N PHE A 132 22.88 -19.95 -8.68
CA PHE A 132 22.64 -19.57 -10.08
C PHE A 132 21.19 -19.15 -10.30
N GLU A 133 21.00 -17.92 -10.74
CA GLU A 133 19.68 -17.30 -10.97
C GLU A 133 19.42 -17.14 -12.47
N ALA A 134 18.25 -17.58 -12.94
CA ALA A 134 17.78 -17.30 -14.30
C ALA A 134 17.10 -15.92 -14.36
N LEU A 135 17.74 -14.94 -14.98
CA LEU A 135 17.10 -13.66 -15.27
C LEU A 135 16.03 -13.88 -16.33
N ALA A 136 14.87 -13.24 -16.19
CA ALA A 136 13.80 -13.34 -17.20
C ALA A 136 14.26 -12.93 -18.61
N TRP A 137 15.30 -12.12 -18.75
CA TRP A 137 15.90 -11.71 -20.03
C TRP A 137 17.29 -12.31 -20.29
N GLY A 138 17.66 -13.38 -19.56
CA GLY A 138 18.89 -14.12 -19.82
C GLY A 138 18.98 -14.59 -21.27
N ARG A 139 20.18 -14.50 -21.86
CA ARG A 139 20.37 -14.66 -23.31
C ARG A 139 20.02 -16.07 -23.78
N HIS A 140 20.48 -17.07 -23.03
CA HIS A 140 20.28 -18.50 -23.32
C HIS A 140 19.56 -19.23 -22.17
N ILE A 141 19.63 -18.69 -20.94
CA ILE A 141 19.00 -19.26 -19.75
C ILE A 141 18.12 -18.18 -19.12
N SER A 142 16.80 -18.27 -19.33
CA SER A 142 15.80 -17.34 -18.78
C SER A 142 14.61 -18.05 -18.11
N ASP A 143 14.81 -19.33 -17.82
CA ASP A 143 13.83 -20.23 -17.23
C ASP A 143 14.52 -20.97 -16.09
N TYR A 144 13.92 -20.93 -14.90
CA TYR A 144 14.46 -21.58 -13.70
C TYR A 144 14.62 -23.08 -13.87
N ARG A 145 13.81 -23.73 -14.72
CA ARG A 145 13.91 -25.16 -15.04
C ARG A 145 15.18 -25.47 -15.82
N VAL A 146 15.58 -24.57 -16.73
CA VAL A 146 16.83 -24.67 -17.47
C VAL A 146 18.03 -24.38 -16.56
N ALA A 147 17.93 -23.38 -15.68
CA ALA A 147 18.95 -23.13 -14.66
C ALA A 147 19.14 -24.34 -13.74
N TRP A 148 18.04 -24.97 -13.29
CA TRP A 148 18.11 -26.22 -12.53
C TRP A 148 18.78 -27.34 -13.33
N ASP A 149 18.43 -27.53 -14.60
CA ASP A 149 19.08 -28.56 -15.43
C ASP A 149 20.58 -28.34 -15.56
N VAL A 150 21.04 -27.10 -15.71
CA VAL A 150 22.47 -26.75 -15.74
C VAL A 150 23.13 -27.01 -14.39
N VAL A 151 22.53 -26.58 -13.27
CA VAL A 151 23.03 -26.84 -11.90
C VAL A 151 23.13 -28.34 -11.62
N LYS A 152 22.12 -29.11 -12.04
CA LYS A 152 22.08 -30.57 -11.91
C LYS A 152 23.17 -31.25 -12.73
N ARG A 153 23.46 -30.78 -13.95
CA ARG A 153 24.57 -31.27 -14.79
C ARG A 153 25.94 -30.90 -14.22
N ALA A 154 26.06 -29.71 -13.63
CA ALA A 154 27.28 -29.26 -12.99
C ALA A 154 27.61 -30.09 -11.74
N ASP A 155 26.61 -30.67 -11.06
CA ASP A 155 26.76 -31.66 -9.98
C ASP A 155 27.85 -31.31 -8.94
N HIS A 156 27.74 -30.10 -8.36
CA HIS A 156 28.66 -29.65 -7.32
C HIS A 156 27.91 -29.31 -6.02
N PRO A 157 28.35 -29.74 -4.83
CA PRO A 157 27.63 -29.52 -3.58
C PRO A 157 27.54 -28.04 -3.18
N ALA A 158 28.54 -27.22 -3.54
CA ALA A 158 28.52 -25.78 -3.30
C ALA A 158 27.74 -24.96 -4.35
N LEU A 159 27.00 -25.62 -5.24
CA LEU A 159 26.19 -24.98 -6.28
C LEU A 159 24.72 -25.38 -6.13
N GLY A 160 23.85 -24.38 -6.11
CA GLY A 160 22.39 -24.52 -6.18
C GLY A 160 21.74 -23.47 -7.08
N VAL A 161 20.42 -23.56 -7.22
CA VAL A 161 19.59 -22.60 -7.97
C VAL A 161 19.06 -21.51 -7.03
N VAL A 162 18.93 -20.29 -7.55
CA VAL A 162 18.20 -19.19 -6.92
C VAL A 162 16.85 -19.05 -7.60
N LEU A 163 15.79 -19.00 -6.82
CA LEU A 163 14.43 -18.81 -7.33
C LEU A 163 13.98 -17.38 -7.06
N ASP A 164 13.87 -16.58 -8.11
CA ASP A 164 13.26 -15.24 -8.07
C ASP A 164 11.82 -15.31 -8.59
N SER A 165 10.86 -14.98 -7.73
CA SER A 165 9.44 -15.06 -8.06
C SER A 165 9.04 -14.15 -9.23
N PHE A 166 9.63 -12.95 -9.38
CA PHE A 166 9.31 -12.08 -10.50
C PHE A 166 9.80 -12.70 -11.82
N HIS A 167 11.04 -13.19 -11.88
CA HIS A 167 11.58 -13.79 -13.09
C HIS A 167 10.79 -15.00 -13.57
N ILE A 168 10.27 -15.78 -12.63
CA ILE A 168 9.44 -16.96 -12.91
C ILE A 168 8.04 -16.55 -13.35
N LEU A 169 7.38 -15.67 -12.59
CA LEU A 169 5.98 -15.31 -12.79
C LEU A 169 5.76 -14.34 -13.95
N ALA A 170 6.67 -13.39 -14.18
CA ALA A 170 6.58 -12.46 -15.31
C ALA A 170 6.65 -13.16 -16.69
N ARG A 171 7.22 -14.38 -16.73
CA ARG A 171 7.26 -15.23 -17.92
C ARG A 171 6.13 -16.26 -17.99
N GLY A 172 5.30 -16.36 -16.95
CA GLY A 172 4.25 -17.36 -16.85
C GLY A 172 4.80 -18.80 -16.83
N HIS A 173 5.98 -19.01 -16.24
CA HIS A 173 6.57 -20.34 -16.18
C HIS A 173 5.76 -21.28 -15.26
N GLU A 174 5.65 -22.55 -15.65
CA GLU A 174 4.98 -23.59 -14.87
C GLU A 174 5.65 -23.78 -13.50
N LEU A 175 4.84 -23.85 -12.43
CA LEU A 175 5.34 -23.88 -11.05
C LEU A 175 5.47 -25.29 -10.47
N ASP A 176 4.70 -26.26 -10.96
CA ASP A 176 4.70 -27.62 -10.39
C ASP A 176 6.04 -28.34 -10.54
N THR A 177 6.83 -28.00 -11.55
CA THR A 177 8.18 -28.55 -11.75
C THR A 177 9.18 -28.11 -10.67
N MET A 178 8.85 -27.10 -9.86
CA MET A 178 9.68 -26.67 -8.74
C MET A 178 9.86 -27.81 -7.71
N ALA A 179 8.85 -28.66 -7.53
CA ALA A 179 8.91 -29.81 -6.62
C ALA A 179 9.94 -30.88 -7.04
N GLU A 180 10.46 -30.82 -8.27
CA GLU A 180 11.53 -31.71 -8.73
C GLU A 180 12.92 -31.27 -8.26
N ILE A 181 13.05 -30.06 -7.70
CA ILE A 181 14.31 -29.50 -7.20
C ILE A 181 14.47 -29.93 -5.73
N PRO A 182 15.55 -30.66 -5.38
CA PRO A 182 15.84 -30.99 -3.99
C PRO A 182 15.99 -29.72 -3.13
N ALA A 183 15.45 -29.73 -1.91
CA ALA A 183 15.49 -28.58 -1.00
C ALA A 183 16.91 -28.03 -0.79
N ASP A 184 17.91 -28.91 -0.67
CA ASP A 184 19.33 -28.55 -0.50
C ASP A 184 19.97 -27.95 -1.76
N LYS A 185 19.31 -28.07 -2.91
CA LYS A 185 19.71 -27.45 -4.17
C LYS A 185 19.03 -26.13 -4.44
N ILE A 186 18.01 -25.74 -3.68
CA ILE A 186 17.47 -24.38 -3.67
C ILE A 186 18.34 -23.58 -2.72
N ALA A 187 19.31 -22.84 -3.27
CA ALA A 187 20.32 -22.17 -2.46
C ALA A 187 19.81 -20.87 -1.84
N PHE A 188 18.83 -20.21 -2.48
CA PHE A 188 18.27 -18.94 -2.06
C PHE A 188 16.93 -18.66 -2.76
N VAL A 189 16.07 -17.83 -2.15
CA VAL A 189 14.78 -17.42 -2.71
C VAL A 189 14.61 -15.92 -2.57
N GLN A 190 14.31 -15.26 -3.70
CA GLN A 190 13.98 -13.85 -3.76
C GLN A 190 12.51 -13.67 -4.16
N ILE A 191 11.79 -12.89 -3.37
CA ILE A 191 10.37 -12.63 -3.53
C ILE A 191 10.19 -11.18 -4.00
N ALA A 192 9.44 -11.02 -5.07
CA ALA A 192 9.09 -9.76 -5.69
C ALA A 192 7.72 -9.90 -6.35
N ASP A 193 6.82 -8.98 -6.01
CA ASP A 193 5.54 -8.81 -6.70
C ASP A 193 5.71 -7.77 -7.82
N ALA A 194 4.69 -7.61 -8.65
CA ALA A 194 4.60 -6.54 -9.64
C ALA A 194 3.14 -6.34 -10.11
N PRO A 195 2.76 -5.13 -10.56
CA PRO A 195 1.53 -4.95 -11.33
C PRO A 195 1.65 -5.69 -12.68
N LEU A 196 0.54 -6.21 -13.19
CA LEU A 196 0.51 -6.87 -14.50
C LEU A 196 0.56 -5.84 -15.62
N LEU A 197 1.71 -5.71 -16.28
CA LEU A 197 1.96 -4.75 -17.35
C LEU A 197 2.34 -5.46 -18.65
N ASP A 198 1.80 -5.00 -19.78
CA ASP A 198 2.21 -5.44 -21.11
C ASP A 198 3.39 -4.58 -21.59
N MET A 199 4.62 -4.98 -21.23
CA MET A 199 5.84 -4.27 -21.58
C MET A 199 7.08 -5.18 -21.59
N ASP A 200 8.22 -4.64 -22.03
CA ASP A 200 9.50 -5.34 -21.96
C ASP A 200 9.84 -5.75 -20.52
N VAL A 201 10.15 -7.04 -20.32
CA VAL A 201 10.33 -7.62 -18.97
C VAL A 201 11.50 -7.01 -18.20
N LEU A 202 12.55 -6.54 -18.88
CA LEU A 202 13.67 -5.86 -18.23
C LEU A 202 13.22 -4.47 -17.72
N GLN A 203 12.47 -3.72 -18.53
CA GLN A 203 11.89 -2.45 -18.07
C GLN A 203 10.88 -2.69 -16.93
N TRP A 204 10.03 -3.71 -17.07
CA TRP A 204 9.07 -4.09 -16.02
C TRP A 204 9.79 -4.36 -14.69
N SER A 205 10.82 -5.21 -14.73
CA SER A 205 11.61 -5.59 -13.56
C SER A 205 12.33 -4.42 -12.90
N ARG A 206 12.85 -3.47 -13.68
CA ARG A 206 13.70 -2.37 -13.16
C ARG A 206 12.93 -1.24 -12.49
N HIS A 207 11.65 -1.10 -12.84
CA HIS A 207 10.87 0.08 -12.49
C HIS A 207 9.64 -0.24 -11.63
N PHE A 208 9.06 -1.45 -11.77
CA PHE A 208 7.73 -1.74 -11.25
C PHE A 208 7.65 -2.98 -10.35
N ARG A 209 8.77 -3.62 -9.98
CA ARG A 209 8.71 -4.62 -8.89
C ARG A 209 8.17 -3.93 -7.64
N CYS A 210 7.44 -4.64 -6.80
CA CYS A 210 6.93 -4.14 -5.52
C CYS A 210 6.94 -5.26 -4.49
N PHE A 211 6.69 -4.93 -3.22
CA PHE A 211 6.63 -5.96 -2.19
C PHE A 211 5.40 -6.87 -2.37
N PRO A 212 5.47 -8.13 -1.91
CA PRO A 212 4.34 -9.04 -1.83
C PRO A 212 3.04 -8.37 -1.36
N GLY A 213 1.97 -8.54 -2.13
CA GLY A 213 0.65 -8.02 -1.79
C GLY A 213 0.38 -6.60 -2.29
N GLN A 214 1.40 -5.90 -2.80
CA GLN A 214 1.25 -4.61 -3.48
C GLN A 214 1.00 -4.77 -4.99
N GLY A 215 1.36 -5.91 -5.56
CA GLY A 215 1.20 -6.21 -6.97
C GLY A 215 0.07 -7.20 -7.24
N ARG A 216 0.19 -7.91 -8.36
CA ARG A 216 -0.82 -8.82 -8.90
C ARG A 216 -0.22 -10.11 -9.45
N LEU A 217 1.06 -10.38 -9.22
CA LEU A 217 1.65 -11.66 -9.60
C LEU A 217 1.04 -12.78 -8.74
N PRO A 218 0.89 -14.00 -9.29
CA PRO A 218 0.28 -15.12 -8.57
C PRO A 218 1.27 -15.73 -7.56
N LEU A 219 1.55 -14.99 -6.48
CA LEU A 219 2.51 -15.37 -5.45
C LEU A 219 2.04 -16.55 -4.59
N ALA A 220 0.73 -16.69 -4.34
CA ALA A 220 0.20 -17.84 -3.58
C ALA A 220 0.58 -19.20 -4.22
N PRO A 221 0.30 -19.43 -5.52
CA PRO A 221 0.77 -20.64 -6.21
C PRO A 221 2.30 -20.83 -6.15
N PHE A 222 3.09 -19.75 -6.23
CA PHE A 222 4.55 -19.81 -6.13
C PHE A 222 5.00 -20.29 -4.75
N MET A 223 4.46 -19.70 -3.67
CA MET A 223 4.79 -20.08 -2.30
C MET A 223 4.36 -21.51 -1.99
N GLN A 224 3.21 -21.94 -2.48
CA GLN A 224 2.74 -23.32 -2.33
C GLN A 224 3.65 -24.31 -3.07
N ALA A 225 4.13 -23.96 -4.27
CA ALA A 225 5.09 -24.78 -5.01
C ALA A 225 6.44 -24.86 -4.26
N LEU A 226 6.92 -23.74 -3.72
CA LEU A 226 8.14 -23.69 -2.92
C LEU A 226 8.02 -24.55 -1.66
N ALA A 227 6.89 -24.49 -0.95
CA ALA A 227 6.66 -25.28 0.26
C ALA A 227 6.73 -26.79 -0.01
N ARG A 228 6.23 -27.25 -1.18
CA ARG A 228 6.30 -28.67 -1.58
C ARG A 228 7.74 -29.18 -1.75
N THR A 229 8.72 -28.29 -1.98
CA THR A 229 10.13 -28.68 -2.07
C THR A 229 10.73 -29.04 -0.72
N GLY A 230 10.15 -28.55 0.39
CA GLY A 230 10.74 -28.63 1.72
C GLY A 230 11.82 -27.59 2.00
N TYR A 231 11.96 -26.56 1.16
CA TYR A 231 12.85 -25.43 1.41
C TYR A 231 12.62 -24.84 2.80
N ALA A 232 13.70 -24.48 3.49
CA ALA A 232 13.65 -23.86 4.82
C ALA A 232 14.73 -22.78 4.98
N GLY A 233 15.30 -22.32 3.86
CA GLY A 233 16.31 -21.27 3.83
C GLY A 233 15.70 -19.86 3.95
N PRO A 234 16.51 -18.81 3.72
CA PRO A 234 16.05 -17.43 3.78
C PRO A 234 14.95 -17.13 2.76
N LEU A 235 13.94 -16.37 3.16
CA LEU A 235 13.03 -15.69 2.24
C LEU A 235 13.46 -14.23 2.18
N SER A 236 13.95 -13.80 1.01
CA SER A 236 14.49 -12.47 0.83
C SER A 236 13.67 -11.64 -0.14
N LEU A 237 13.67 -10.32 0.01
CA LEU A 237 13.04 -9.39 -0.92
C LEU A 237 14.08 -8.77 -1.86
N GLU A 238 13.79 -8.76 -3.16
CA GLU A 238 14.62 -8.09 -4.15
C GLU A 238 13.79 -7.23 -5.12
N ILE A 239 13.69 -5.94 -4.78
CA ILE A 239 12.80 -4.99 -5.46
C ILE A 239 13.61 -3.88 -6.13
N PHE A 240 13.34 -3.65 -7.42
CA PHE A 240 13.75 -2.45 -8.14
C PHE A 240 12.50 -1.62 -8.46
N ASN A 241 12.35 -0.51 -7.74
CA ASN A 241 11.19 0.36 -7.85
C ASN A 241 11.60 1.83 -7.72
N ASP A 242 11.14 2.67 -8.65
CA ASP A 242 11.48 4.09 -8.66
C ASP A 242 10.86 4.86 -7.49
N ALA A 243 9.64 4.50 -7.08
CA ALA A 243 8.98 5.09 -5.92
C ALA A 243 9.72 4.76 -4.63
N PHE A 244 10.21 3.53 -4.46
CA PHE A 244 10.94 3.12 -3.25
C PHE A 244 12.30 3.82 -3.17
N ARG A 245 12.95 4.05 -4.31
CA ARG A 245 14.17 4.86 -4.40
C ARG A 245 13.96 6.32 -4.04
N ALA A 246 12.73 6.83 -4.14
CA ALA A 246 12.34 8.17 -3.75
C ALA A 246 11.69 8.25 -2.35
N ALA A 247 11.45 7.10 -1.69
CA ALA A 247 10.80 7.02 -0.39
C ALA A 247 11.81 6.88 0.76
N PRO A 248 11.43 7.24 2.00
CA PRO A 248 12.27 7.00 3.18
C PRO A 248 12.59 5.51 3.38
N ALA A 249 13.85 5.19 3.67
CA ALA A 249 14.32 3.82 3.84
C ALA A 249 13.61 3.08 5.00
N GLU A 250 13.35 3.75 6.12
CA GLU A 250 12.72 3.15 7.30
C GLU A 250 11.28 2.69 7.04
N ALA A 251 10.45 3.56 6.44
CA ALA A 251 9.08 3.20 6.06
C ALA A 251 9.07 2.05 5.04
N THR A 252 9.94 2.12 4.02
CA THR A 252 10.06 1.08 2.99
C THR A 252 10.51 -0.27 3.57
N ALA A 253 11.43 -0.26 4.54
CA ALA A 253 11.89 -1.47 5.21
C ALA A 253 10.76 -2.12 6.05
N ILE A 254 9.98 -1.32 6.78
CA ILE A 254 8.81 -1.79 7.54
C ILE A 254 7.78 -2.42 6.60
N ASP A 255 7.49 -1.80 5.46
CA ASP A 255 6.56 -2.35 4.46
C ASP A 255 7.07 -3.68 3.88
N GLY A 256 8.36 -3.77 3.57
CA GLY A 256 8.96 -5.03 3.15
C GLY A 256 8.78 -6.12 4.22
N LEU A 257 9.02 -5.81 5.50
CA LEU A 257 8.90 -6.82 6.54
C LEU A 257 7.44 -7.26 6.72
N ARG A 258 6.52 -6.30 6.70
CA ARG A 258 5.07 -6.55 6.71
C ARG A 258 4.65 -7.46 5.56
N SER A 259 5.21 -7.27 4.38
CA SER A 259 4.94 -8.11 3.21
C SER A 259 5.49 -9.53 3.34
N LEU A 260 6.64 -9.71 4.01
CA LEU A 260 7.19 -11.05 4.29
C LEU A 260 6.35 -11.80 5.32
N ILE A 261 5.90 -11.11 6.37
CA ILE A 261 4.97 -11.70 7.34
C ILE A 261 3.71 -12.20 6.62
N TRP A 262 3.14 -11.37 5.74
CA TRP A 262 1.95 -11.74 4.97
C TRP A 262 2.19 -12.90 3.98
N ILE A 263 3.34 -12.92 3.28
CA ILE A 263 3.60 -13.94 2.25
C ILE A 263 3.89 -15.33 2.84
N GLU A 264 4.42 -15.38 4.08
CA GLU A 264 4.73 -16.64 4.78
C GLU A 264 3.49 -17.50 5.03
N GLU A 265 2.31 -16.88 5.07
CA GLU A 265 1.03 -17.51 5.34
C GLU A 265 0.37 -18.09 4.08
N LEU A 266 0.81 -17.69 2.89
CA LEU A 266 0.21 -18.19 1.64
C LEU A 266 0.52 -19.67 1.35
N ALA A 267 1.33 -20.32 2.20
CA ALA A 267 1.69 -21.72 2.11
C ALA A 267 1.55 -22.44 3.46
N ASP A 268 0.34 -22.96 3.72
CA ASP A 268 0.03 -23.77 4.90
C ASP A 268 1.02 -24.94 5.07
N GLY A 269 1.55 -25.10 6.28
CA GLY A 269 2.45 -26.20 6.63
C GLY A 269 3.87 -26.07 6.07
N ALA A 270 4.21 -24.95 5.44
CA ALA A 270 5.59 -24.65 5.07
C ALA A 270 6.49 -24.51 6.31
N PRO A 271 7.81 -24.80 6.22
CA PRO A 271 8.73 -24.69 7.36
C PRO A 271 8.84 -23.29 7.98
N TRP A 272 8.46 -22.25 7.24
CA TRP A 272 8.45 -20.86 7.65
C TRP A 272 7.07 -20.33 8.08
N SER A 273 6.01 -21.14 7.95
CA SER A 273 4.64 -20.69 8.21
C SER A 273 4.43 -20.40 9.69
N GLU A 274 3.97 -19.18 10.00
CA GLU A 274 3.49 -18.77 11.32
C GLU A 274 1.95 -18.67 11.31
N THR A 275 1.31 -18.72 12.49
CA THR A 275 -0.15 -18.56 12.59
C THR A 275 -0.53 -17.09 12.60
N GLU A 276 -1.35 -16.67 11.64
CA GLU A 276 -1.88 -15.30 11.55
C GLU A 276 -2.94 -15.02 12.63
N PRO A 277 -2.94 -13.84 13.26
CA PRO A 277 -4.14 -13.34 13.93
C PRO A 277 -5.28 -13.15 12.92
N PRO A 278 -6.49 -13.67 13.16
CA PRO A 278 -7.57 -13.66 12.16
C PRO A 278 -7.96 -12.23 11.74
N VAL A 279 -8.44 -12.09 10.50
CA VAL A 279 -9.12 -10.87 10.04
C VAL A 279 -10.36 -10.64 10.91
N VAL A 280 -10.53 -9.40 11.39
CA VAL A 280 -11.65 -9.01 12.25
C VAL A 280 -12.85 -8.53 11.42
N GLY A 281 -14.04 -8.58 12.01
CA GLY A 281 -15.23 -7.99 11.40
C GLY A 281 -15.35 -6.49 11.68
N TYR A 282 -15.98 -5.76 10.74
CA TYR A 282 -16.23 -4.33 10.85
C TYR A 282 -17.74 -4.05 10.93
N ASP A 283 -18.08 -2.80 11.24
CA ASP A 283 -19.43 -2.26 11.11
C ASP A 283 -19.39 -0.78 10.69
N GLY A 284 -18.56 -0.45 9.70
CA GLY A 284 -18.44 0.91 9.17
C GLY A 284 -17.63 1.89 10.02
N VAL A 285 -17.70 3.16 9.62
CA VAL A 285 -16.98 4.26 10.26
C VAL A 285 -17.82 4.85 11.40
N HIS A 286 -17.29 4.84 12.62
CA HIS A 286 -17.97 5.36 13.81
C HIS A 286 -18.05 6.89 13.81
N PHE A 287 -16.92 7.55 13.53
CA PHE A 287 -16.82 9.00 13.52
C PHE A 287 -15.71 9.50 12.61
N ILE A 288 -15.80 10.78 12.26
CA ILE A 288 -14.74 11.55 11.59
C ILE A 288 -14.36 12.71 12.51
N GLU A 289 -13.08 12.83 12.85
CA GLU A 289 -12.57 13.91 13.69
C GLU A 289 -11.84 14.96 12.84
N PHE A 290 -12.33 16.20 12.95
CA PHE A 290 -11.72 17.38 12.35
C PHE A 290 -10.88 18.11 13.37
N THR A 291 -9.72 18.60 12.95
CA THR A 291 -9.02 19.65 13.67
C THR A 291 -9.33 21.01 13.04
N LEU A 292 -9.54 22.02 13.88
CA LEU A 292 -10.02 23.34 13.47
C LEU A 292 -9.19 24.48 14.08
N ASP A 293 -9.01 25.54 13.30
CA ASP A 293 -8.57 26.84 13.81
C ASP A 293 -9.76 27.76 14.11
N GLU A 294 -9.48 28.87 14.77
CA GLU A 294 -10.51 29.84 15.19
C GLU A 294 -11.25 30.46 13.99
N GLU A 295 -10.58 30.61 12.85
CA GLU A 295 -11.15 31.20 11.64
C GLU A 295 -12.10 30.24 10.91
N SER A 296 -11.82 28.94 10.93
CA SER A 296 -12.60 27.90 10.25
C SER A 296 -13.68 27.25 11.13
N ALA A 297 -13.63 27.45 12.45
CA ALA A 297 -14.57 26.88 13.41
C ALA A 297 -16.03 27.21 13.09
N ALA A 298 -16.37 28.51 13.04
CA ALA A 298 -17.73 28.95 12.76
C ALA A 298 -18.18 28.59 11.32
N PRO A 299 -17.38 28.84 10.27
CA PRO A 299 -17.73 28.41 8.91
C PRO A 299 -17.99 26.91 8.78
N LEU A 300 -17.19 26.05 9.42
CA LEU A 300 -17.41 24.60 9.35
C LEU A 300 -18.67 24.20 10.10
N GLY A 301 -18.94 24.78 11.26
CA GLY A 301 -20.18 24.55 12.01
C GLY A 301 -21.43 24.93 11.21
N GLU A 302 -21.40 26.08 10.51
CA GLU A 302 -22.48 26.49 9.60
C GLU A 302 -22.63 25.53 8.42
N PHE A 303 -21.52 25.09 7.83
CA PHE A 303 -21.51 24.16 6.71
C PHE A 303 -22.07 22.78 7.10
N VAL A 304 -21.64 22.23 8.24
CA VAL A 304 -22.11 20.96 8.80
C VAL A 304 -23.57 21.03 9.20
N SER A 305 -24.02 22.16 9.77
CA SER A 305 -25.44 22.42 10.04
C SER A 305 -26.28 22.44 8.75
N ALA A 306 -25.77 23.06 7.68
CA ALA A 306 -26.45 23.10 6.38
C ALA A 306 -26.54 21.72 5.69
N LEU A 307 -25.62 20.80 6.01
CA LEU A 307 -25.71 19.38 5.65
C LEU A 307 -26.79 18.62 6.46
N GLY A 308 -27.44 19.26 7.44
CA GLY A 308 -28.49 18.66 8.28
C GLY A 308 -27.98 18.04 9.59
N PHE A 309 -26.71 18.23 9.94
CA PHE A 309 -26.19 17.74 11.22
C PHE A 309 -26.62 18.62 12.38
N ARG A 310 -26.88 17.98 13.52
CA ARG A 310 -27.18 18.65 14.77
C ARG A 310 -25.97 18.64 15.69
N HIS A 311 -25.70 19.76 16.36
CA HIS A 311 -24.78 19.80 17.49
C HIS A 311 -25.45 19.15 18.70
N ILE A 312 -24.96 17.97 19.11
CA ILE A 312 -25.61 17.12 20.13
C ILE A 312 -24.87 17.07 21.46
N GLY A 313 -23.66 17.61 21.55
CA GLY A 313 -22.97 17.65 22.84
C GLY A 313 -21.59 18.28 22.79
N ARG A 314 -21.06 18.51 23.99
CA ARG A 314 -19.69 18.99 24.21
C ARG A 314 -18.93 18.04 25.11
N HIS A 315 -17.65 17.85 24.84
CA HIS A 315 -16.80 16.99 25.64
C HIS A 315 -16.71 17.52 27.08
N ARG A 316 -16.61 16.62 28.06
CA ARG A 316 -16.67 16.97 29.50
C ARG A 316 -15.51 17.84 29.97
N SER A 317 -14.34 17.60 29.40
CA SER A 317 -13.05 18.17 29.83
C SER A 317 -12.30 18.91 28.71
N LYS A 318 -12.66 18.67 27.44
CA LYS A 318 -11.93 19.12 26.26
C LYS A 318 -12.78 20.08 25.45
N ASN A 319 -12.16 20.98 24.70
CA ASN A 319 -12.80 21.87 23.75
C ASN A 319 -13.13 21.12 22.45
N VAL A 320 -14.09 20.21 22.54
CA VAL A 320 -14.51 19.32 21.45
C VAL A 320 -16.04 19.30 21.37
N GLU A 321 -16.57 19.44 20.17
CA GLU A 321 -18.01 19.38 19.89
C GLU A 321 -18.37 18.11 19.12
N LEU A 322 -19.55 17.56 19.41
CA LEU A 322 -20.09 16.37 18.77
C LEU A 322 -21.31 16.72 17.93
N TRP A 323 -21.25 16.36 16.65
CA TRP A 323 -22.32 16.59 15.68
C TRP A 323 -22.83 15.27 15.11
N HIS A 324 -24.14 15.18 14.87
CA HIS A 324 -24.80 13.91 14.54
C HIS A 324 -25.90 14.05 13.49
N GLN A 325 -25.99 13.04 12.61
CA GLN A 325 -27.10 12.78 11.70
C GLN A 325 -27.10 11.30 11.29
N GLY A 326 -28.23 10.60 11.39
CA GLY A 326 -28.31 9.18 11.06
C GLY A 326 -27.44 8.33 12.01
N ASP A 327 -26.46 7.61 11.46
CA ASP A 327 -25.39 6.89 12.20
C ASP A 327 -24.03 7.60 12.02
N ILE A 328 -24.03 8.86 11.59
CA ILE A 328 -22.82 9.64 11.30
C ILE A 328 -22.50 10.56 12.48
N HIS A 329 -21.27 10.46 12.98
CA HIS A 329 -20.74 11.35 14.02
C HIS A 329 -19.57 12.16 13.48
N LEU A 330 -19.63 13.48 13.61
CA LEU A 330 -18.53 14.38 13.31
C LEU A 330 -18.04 15.00 14.62
N VAL A 331 -16.74 14.84 14.90
CA VAL A 331 -16.08 15.37 16.08
C VAL A 331 -15.29 16.59 15.66
N LEU A 332 -15.66 17.77 16.17
CA LEU A 332 -14.98 19.02 15.87
C LEU A 332 -14.04 19.36 17.04
N ASN A 333 -12.74 19.23 16.81
CA ASN A 333 -11.72 19.37 17.85
C ASN A 333 -11.01 20.73 17.77
N PHE A 334 -11.16 21.53 18.83
CA PHE A 334 -10.61 22.88 18.98
C PHE A 334 -9.48 22.94 20.02
N GLU A 335 -9.00 21.80 20.50
CA GLU A 335 -7.92 21.76 21.49
C GLU A 335 -6.63 22.40 20.96
N THR A 336 -5.90 23.04 21.87
CA THR A 336 -4.63 23.72 21.59
C THR A 336 -3.41 23.01 22.16
N ASP A 337 -3.61 21.95 22.96
CA ASP A 337 -2.53 21.14 23.52
C ASP A 337 -2.85 19.64 23.35
N SER A 338 -2.97 19.22 22.08
CA SER A 338 -3.38 17.87 21.71
C SER A 338 -2.73 17.38 20.42
N PHE A 339 -2.91 16.09 20.10
CA PHE A 339 -2.54 15.53 18.79
C PHE A 339 -3.20 16.33 17.66
N ALA A 340 -4.50 16.64 17.76
CA ALA A 340 -5.23 17.40 16.76
C ALA A 340 -4.58 18.78 16.53
N HIS A 341 -4.13 19.46 17.60
CA HIS A 341 -3.39 20.71 17.46
C HIS A 341 -2.09 20.54 16.67
N THR A 342 -1.29 19.51 16.99
CA THR A 342 -0.04 19.24 16.27
C THR A 342 -0.28 18.91 14.79
N PHE A 343 -1.33 18.12 14.50
CA PHE A 343 -1.73 17.80 13.13
C PHE A 343 -2.16 19.05 12.37
N ARG A 344 -2.92 19.95 13.01
CA ARG A 344 -3.33 21.24 12.44
C ARG A 344 -2.16 22.14 12.08
N LEU A 345 -1.08 22.14 12.86
CA LEU A 345 0.11 22.93 12.52
C LEU A 345 0.76 22.51 11.19
N LEU A 346 0.55 21.26 10.77
CA LEU A 346 1.09 20.71 9.53
C LEU A 346 0.08 20.76 8.37
N HIS A 347 -1.19 20.45 8.64
CA HIS A 347 -2.22 20.26 7.60
C HIS A 347 -3.28 21.40 7.57
N GLY A 348 -3.29 22.27 8.58
CA GLY A 348 -4.39 23.20 8.84
C GLY A 348 -5.69 22.47 9.17
N THR A 349 -6.83 23.14 8.96
CA THR A 349 -8.15 22.54 9.11
C THR A 349 -8.35 21.35 8.19
N SER A 350 -8.53 20.17 8.79
CA SER A 350 -8.47 18.88 8.10
C SER A 350 -9.08 17.77 8.96
N VAL A 351 -9.34 16.61 8.36
CA VAL A 351 -9.63 15.38 9.13
C VAL A 351 -8.32 14.86 9.71
N CYS A 352 -8.21 14.84 11.04
CA CYS A 352 -7.03 14.33 11.73
C CYS A 352 -7.20 12.88 12.18
N ALA A 353 -8.43 12.38 12.30
CA ALA A 353 -8.68 10.99 12.64
C ALA A 353 -10.01 10.45 12.11
N VAL A 354 -10.08 9.12 11.97
CA VAL A 354 -11.31 8.37 11.69
C VAL A 354 -11.44 7.23 12.69
N GLY A 355 -12.65 6.91 13.12
CA GLY A 355 -12.92 5.76 14.00
C GLY A 355 -13.54 4.62 13.23
N PHE A 356 -12.97 3.43 13.28
CA PHE A 356 -13.55 2.21 12.69
C PHE A 356 -14.21 1.38 13.79
N ARG A 357 -15.47 0.98 13.57
CA ARG A 357 -16.13 0.01 14.44
C ARG A 357 -15.59 -1.38 14.14
N VAL A 358 -15.03 -2.03 15.15
CA VAL A 358 -14.45 -3.37 15.08
C VAL A 358 -15.21 -4.30 16.02
N LYS A 359 -15.53 -5.50 15.56
CA LYS A 359 -16.28 -6.49 16.34
C LYS A 359 -15.43 -7.15 17.43
N GLU A 360 -14.12 -7.27 17.20
CA GLU A 360 -13.16 -7.88 18.11
C GLU A 360 -11.93 -6.98 18.31
N LEU A 361 -12.02 -6.02 19.24
CA LEU A 361 -10.96 -5.02 19.47
C LEU A 361 -9.58 -5.63 19.76
N ASP A 362 -9.50 -6.57 20.71
CA ASP A 362 -8.23 -7.21 21.09
C ASP A 362 -7.59 -7.95 19.91
N ALA A 363 -8.40 -8.59 19.06
CA ALA A 363 -7.92 -9.26 17.87
C ALA A 363 -7.42 -8.25 16.82
N ALA A 364 -8.09 -7.11 16.66
CA ALA A 364 -7.69 -6.05 15.75
C ALA A 364 -6.34 -5.44 16.17
N VAL A 365 -6.15 -5.18 17.47
CA VAL A 365 -4.88 -4.69 18.03
C VAL A 365 -3.77 -5.73 17.84
N THR A 366 -4.02 -7.00 18.19
CA THR A 366 -3.05 -8.10 18.03
C THR A 366 -2.61 -8.24 16.57
N ARG A 367 -3.56 -8.17 15.63
CA ARG A 367 -3.27 -8.20 14.19
C ARG A 367 -2.44 -7.01 13.75
N ALA A 368 -2.77 -5.81 14.22
CA ALA A 368 -2.02 -4.60 13.89
C ALA A 368 -0.55 -4.68 14.35
N GLU A 369 -0.30 -5.16 15.57
CA GLU A 369 1.05 -5.37 16.10
C GLU A 369 1.82 -6.46 15.34
N HIS A 370 1.13 -7.55 15.00
CA HIS A 370 1.69 -8.63 14.18
C HIS A 370 2.25 -8.07 12.86
N TYR A 371 1.49 -7.20 12.21
CA TYR A 371 1.87 -6.52 10.96
C TYR A 371 2.66 -5.20 11.13
N ARG A 372 3.25 -4.99 12.32
CA ARG A 372 4.14 -3.84 12.60
C ARG A 372 3.47 -2.49 12.36
N ALA A 373 2.16 -2.39 12.59
CA ALA A 373 1.48 -1.11 12.65
C ALA A 373 1.87 -0.38 13.94
N GLN A 374 2.02 0.94 13.87
CA GLN A 374 2.36 1.74 15.03
C GLN A 374 1.10 2.08 15.83
N LEU A 375 0.97 1.50 17.02
CA LEU A 375 -0.03 1.87 18.00
C LEU A 375 0.24 3.26 18.57
N PHE A 376 -0.85 3.98 18.84
CA PHE A 376 -0.86 5.29 19.47
C PHE A 376 -1.88 5.28 20.61
N HIS A 377 -1.42 5.69 21.78
CA HIS A 377 -2.25 5.94 22.96
C HIS A 377 -2.18 7.44 23.27
N GLY A 378 -3.33 8.11 23.20
CA GLY A 378 -3.44 9.53 23.57
C GLY A 378 -3.50 9.71 25.09
N PRO A 379 -3.31 10.95 25.60
CA PRO A 379 -3.57 11.25 27.00
C PRO A 379 -5.07 11.10 27.31
N VAL A 380 -5.39 10.29 28.32
CA VAL A 380 -6.76 10.01 28.78
C VAL A 380 -7.00 10.75 30.10
N GLY A 381 -8.04 11.58 30.14
CA GLY A 381 -8.48 12.27 31.35
C GLY A 381 -9.21 11.33 32.34
N GLU A 382 -9.40 11.79 33.57
CA GLU A 382 -10.14 11.01 34.58
C GLU A 382 -11.59 10.77 34.13
N GLY A 383 -11.96 9.49 33.97
CA GLY A 383 -13.30 9.09 33.55
C GLY A 383 -13.55 9.14 32.03
N GLU A 384 -12.53 9.43 31.22
CA GLU A 384 -12.61 9.34 29.75
C GLU A 384 -12.35 7.90 29.28
N MET A 385 -12.91 7.50 28.13
CA MET A 385 -12.59 6.20 27.53
C MET A 385 -11.20 6.21 26.88
N GLU A 386 -10.43 5.15 27.13
CA GLU A 386 -9.21 4.88 26.38
C GLU A 386 -9.58 4.12 25.10
N ILE A 387 -9.30 4.71 23.94
CA ILE A 387 -9.53 4.09 22.63
C ILE A 387 -8.17 3.96 21.93
N PRO A 388 -7.71 2.74 21.62
CA PRO A 388 -6.46 2.55 20.92
C PRO A 388 -6.57 3.08 19.49
N ALA A 389 -5.48 3.65 18.98
CA ALA A 389 -5.41 4.14 17.62
C ALA A 389 -4.17 3.62 16.90
N LEU A 390 -4.25 3.56 15.57
CA LEU A 390 -3.13 3.30 14.69
C LEU A 390 -2.72 4.60 13.98
N ARG A 391 -1.42 4.76 13.72
CA ARG A 391 -0.95 5.80 12.80
C ARG A 391 -1.39 5.49 11.37
N GLY A 392 -2.13 6.41 10.78
CA GLY A 392 -2.66 6.37 9.43
C GLY A 392 -1.95 7.32 8.46
N ILE A 393 -2.59 7.54 7.32
CA ILE A 393 -2.09 8.32 6.19
C ILE A 393 -1.66 9.71 6.63
N GLU A 394 -0.45 10.12 6.23
CA GLU A 394 0.14 11.43 6.58
C GLU A 394 0.17 11.73 8.09
N GLY A 395 0.20 10.67 8.93
CA GLY A 395 0.27 10.81 10.39
C GLY A 395 -1.09 10.98 11.08
N SER A 396 -2.20 10.87 10.34
CA SER A 396 -3.56 10.83 10.88
C SER A 396 -3.72 9.65 11.85
N LEU A 397 -4.85 9.58 12.56
CA LEU A 397 -5.16 8.43 13.40
C LEU A 397 -6.33 7.61 12.85
N VAL A 398 -6.24 6.30 13.04
CA VAL A 398 -7.36 5.37 12.87
C VAL A 398 -7.68 4.77 14.23
N TYR A 399 -8.75 5.23 14.86
CA TYR A 399 -9.22 4.70 16.14
C TYR A 399 -9.92 3.37 15.94
N LEU A 400 -9.60 2.38 16.78
CA LEU A 400 -10.27 1.07 16.79
C LEU A 400 -11.32 1.11 17.90
N VAL A 401 -12.59 1.21 17.50
CA VAL A 401 -13.71 1.35 18.42
C VAL A 401 -14.43 0.01 18.54
N ASP A 402 -14.52 -0.53 19.74
CA ASP A 402 -15.33 -1.72 20.03
C ASP A 402 -16.80 -1.43 19.69
N ASP A 403 -17.37 -2.16 18.72
CA ASP A 403 -18.74 -1.97 18.24
C ASP A 403 -19.78 -2.09 19.37
N ALA A 404 -19.54 -2.98 20.34
CA ALA A 404 -20.44 -3.15 21.49
C ALA A 404 -20.46 -1.89 22.37
N GLN A 405 -19.35 -1.15 22.45
CA GLN A 405 -19.24 0.07 23.25
C GLN A 405 -19.66 1.34 22.48
N ALA A 406 -19.43 1.35 21.16
CA ALA A 406 -19.73 2.47 20.26
C ALA A 406 -21.20 2.93 20.35
N ARG A 407 -22.13 1.98 20.39
CA ARG A 407 -23.58 2.26 20.31
C ARG A 407 -24.21 2.68 21.63
N GLU A 408 -23.62 2.33 22.77
CA GLU A 408 -24.28 2.53 24.08
C GLU A 408 -23.53 3.49 25.02
N MET A 409 -22.20 3.47 25.00
CA MET A 409 -21.36 3.97 26.10
C MET A 409 -20.46 5.14 25.69
N GLN A 410 -19.79 5.07 24.53
CA GLN A 410 -18.71 6.02 24.20
C GLN A 410 -19.12 7.49 24.35
N TRP A 411 -20.17 7.91 23.65
CA TRP A 411 -20.59 9.31 23.66
C TRP A 411 -21.08 9.77 25.04
N LYS A 412 -21.73 8.89 25.80
CA LYS A 412 -22.23 9.23 27.15
C LYS A 412 -21.10 9.35 28.15
N THR A 413 -20.03 8.58 27.99
CA THR A 413 -18.86 8.63 28.86
C THR A 413 -18.11 9.94 28.69
N ASP A 414 -17.83 10.35 27.46
CA ASP A 414 -16.91 11.46 27.20
C ASP A 414 -17.61 12.83 26.99
N PHE A 415 -18.92 12.84 26.65
CA PHE A 415 -19.66 14.06 26.32
C PHE A 415 -20.81 14.36 27.30
N HIS A 416 -21.04 15.65 27.50
CA HIS A 416 -22.31 16.18 27.98
C HIS A 416 -23.25 16.34 26.78
N LEU A 417 -24.15 15.38 26.59
CA LEU A 417 -25.15 15.41 25.52
C LEU A 417 -26.27 16.40 25.84
N PHE A 418 -26.71 17.14 24.83
CA PHE A 418 -27.84 18.07 24.90
C PHE A 418 -29.16 17.33 24.74
N GLU A 419 -30.27 17.93 25.18
CA GLU A 419 -31.60 17.33 25.04
C GLU A 419 -32.01 17.19 23.56
N ASP A 420 -32.67 16.08 23.23
CA ASP A 420 -33.17 15.82 21.88
C ASP A 420 -34.18 16.90 21.46
N GLY A 421 -33.90 17.56 20.33
CA GLY A 421 -34.84 18.46 19.67
C GLY A 421 -35.57 17.73 18.53
N GLN A 422 -36.50 18.41 17.84
CA GLN A 422 -37.15 17.81 16.67
C GLN A 422 -36.13 17.39 15.58
N ASP A 423 -36.39 16.23 14.97
CA ASP A 423 -35.65 15.70 13.82
C ASP A 423 -35.97 16.52 12.57
N ASP A 424 -35.22 17.60 12.36
CA ASP A 424 -35.14 18.32 11.09
C ASP A 424 -33.82 17.98 10.39
N ASP A 425 -33.60 16.69 10.13
CA ASP A 425 -32.43 16.17 9.42
C ASP A 425 -32.57 16.33 7.88
N ALA A 426 -31.50 16.03 7.14
CA ALA A 426 -31.49 16.03 5.68
C ALA A 426 -31.55 14.62 5.09
N GLY A 427 -31.89 13.60 5.89
CA GLY A 427 -32.02 12.21 5.40
C GLY A 427 -30.71 11.43 5.21
N LEU A 428 -29.56 11.94 5.71
CA LEU A 428 -28.31 11.18 5.68
C LEU A 428 -28.37 9.98 6.64
N VAL A 429 -27.72 8.87 6.24
CA VAL A 429 -27.82 7.57 6.93
C VAL A 429 -26.50 7.17 7.57
N ASN A 430 -25.43 7.03 6.78
CA ASN A 430 -24.11 6.62 7.25
C ASN A 430 -23.01 7.18 6.33
N ILE A 431 -21.74 6.97 6.72
CA ILE A 431 -20.58 7.28 5.87
C ILE A 431 -20.48 6.18 4.81
N ASP A 432 -20.57 6.53 3.53
CA ASP A 432 -20.44 5.58 2.41
C ASP A 432 -18.97 5.27 2.10
N HIS A 433 -18.14 6.31 2.03
CA HIS A 433 -16.70 6.18 1.81
C HIS A 433 -15.94 7.47 2.16
N ILE A 434 -14.63 7.35 2.37
CA ILE A 434 -13.74 8.48 2.67
C ILE A 434 -12.54 8.40 1.71
N SER A 435 -12.35 9.41 0.86
CA SER A 435 -11.20 9.44 -0.06
C SER A 435 -10.02 10.20 0.53
N TYR A 436 -8.84 9.58 0.43
CA TYR A 436 -7.57 10.18 0.80
C TYR A 436 -6.79 10.59 -0.45
N VAL A 437 -6.08 11.72 -0.34
CA VAL A 437 -5.03 12.13 -1.25
C VAL A 437 -3.69 11.96 -0.56
N LEU A 438 -2.74 11.32 -1.24
CA LEU A 438 -1.44 10.98 -0.68
C LEU A 438 -0.33 11.11 -1.75
N PRO A 439 0.95 11.21 -1.35
CA PRO A 439 2.06 11.17 -2.29
C PRO A 439 2.06 9.89 -3.13
N PRO A 440 2.36 9.95 -4.44
CA PRO A 440 2.48 8.76 -5.29
C PRO A 440 3.42 7.69 -4.73
N THR A 441 4.47 8.10 -4.03
CA THR A 441 5.45 7.19 -3.42
C THR A 441 4.90 6.36 -2.26
N GLN A 442 3.72 6.73 -1.71
CA GLN A 442 3.11 6.05 -0.58
C GLN A 442 1.92 5.16 -0.96
N LEU A 443 1.45 5.17 -2.22
CA LEU A 443 0.26 4.41 -2.62
C LEU A 443 0.39 2.93 -2.28
N LEU A 444 1.50 2.29 -2.71
CA LEU A 444 1.76 0.88 -2.45
C LEU A 444 1.88 0.56 -0.95
N SER A 445 2.44 1.48 -0.16
CA SER A 445 2.56 1.35 1.29
C SER A 445 1.18 1.25 1.94
N TRP A 446 0.28 2.17 1.61
CA TRP A 446 -1.05 2.21 2.20
C TRP A 446 -1.98 1.12 1.67
N LEU A 447 -1.82 0.67 0.42
CA LEU A 447 -2.52 -0.53 -0.06
C LEU A 447 -2.12 -1.77 0.75
N LEU A 448 -0.81 -1.97 0.97
CA LEU A 448 -0.31 -3.08 1.78
C LEU A 448 -0.79 -2.96 3.22
N PHE A 449 -0.72 -1.77 3.82
CA PHE A 449 -1.17 -1.52 5.19
C PHE A 449 -2.62 -1.93 5.38
N HIS A 450 -3.54 -1.45 4.54
CA HIS A 450 -4.96 -1.80 4.67
C HIS A 450 -5.20 -3.29 4.41
N ARG A 451 -4.50 -3.89 3.43
CA ARG A 451 -4.60 -5.32 3.17
C ARG A 451 -4.18 -6.16 4.36
N THR A 452 -3.01 -5.91 4.93
CA THR A 452 -2.50 -6.78 5.99
C THR A 452 -3.07 -6.41 7.34
N VAL A 453 -3.04 -5.14 7.73
CA VAL A 453 -3.45 -4.70 9.08
C VAL A 453 -4.95 -4.85 9.28
N PHE A 454 -5.75 -4.47 8.28
CA PHE A 454 -7.22 -4.51 8.38
C PHE A 454 -7.86 -5.68 7.62
N GLY A 455 -7.11 -6.42 6.80
CA GLY A 455 -7.71 -7.47 5.97
C GLY A 455 -8.58 -6.92 4.84
N PHE A 456 -8.31 -5.69 4.38
CA PHE A 456 -9.09 -5.06 3.31
C PHE A 456 -8.67 -5.54 1.92
N ASP A 457 -9.62 -5.58 1.00
CA ASP A 457 -9.36 -5.89 -0.40
C ASP A 457 -9.04 -4.63 -1.20
N ALA A 458 -7.95 -4.67 -1.95
CA ALA A 458 -7.60 -3.62 -2.90
C ALA A 458 -8.34 -3.85 -4.22
N GLY A 459 -9.18 -2.89 -4.60
CA GLY A 459 -9.91 -2.87 -5.86
C GLY A 459 -9.01 -2.57 -7.07
N THR A 460 -9.65 -2.40 -8.22
CA THR A 460 -8.95 -2.08 -9.47
C THR A 460 -8.50 -0.62 -9.47
N GLU A 461 -7.32 -0.37 -10.01
CA GLU A 461 -6.79 0.97 -10.25
C GLU A 461 -7.58 1.68 -11.37
N HIS A 462 -7.91 2.95 -11.15
CA HIS A 462 -8.60 3.79 -12.13
C HIS A 462 -7.75 5.01 -12.46
N GLU A 463 -7.50 5.21 -13.74
CA GLU A 463 -6.92 6.45 -14.26
C GLU A 463 -8.03 7.45 -14.58
N ILE A 464 -7.95 8.64 -13.97
CA ILE A 464 -8.95 9.69 -14.06
C ILE A 464 -8.32 10.91 -14.71
N ALA A 465 -8.96 11.43 -15.75
CA ALA A 465 -8.53 12.66 -16.43
C ALA A 465 -8.98 13.89 -15.64
N ASP A 466 -8.01 14.63 -15.08
CA ASP A 466 -8.18 15.97 -14.54
C ASP A 466 -7.83 16.99 -15.65
N PRO A 467 -8.43 18.20 -15.67
CA PRO A 467 -8.09 19.25 -16.64
C PRO A 467 -6.59 19.60 -16.74
N HIS A 468 -5.81 19.30 -15.69
CA HIS A 468 -4.38 19.61 -15.59
C HIS A 468 -3.48 18.37 -15.53
N GLY A 469 -3.99 17.16 -15.74
CA GLY A 469 -3.17 15.95 -15.76
C GLY A 469 -3.94 14.65 -15.47
N MET A 470 -3.20 13.56 -15.26
CA MET A 470 -3.77 12.28 -14.87
C MET A 470 -3.71 12.11 -13.36
N VAL A 471 -4.78 11.57 -12.81
CA VAL A 471 -4.94 11.18 -11.42
C VAL A 471 -5.15 9.67 -11.38
N VAL A 472 -4.52 8.99 -10.44
CA VAL A 472 -4.75 7.56 -10.20
C VAL A 472 -5.54 7.41 -8.91
N SER A 473 -6.56 6.57 -8.92
CA SER A 473 -7.34 6.23 -7.74
C SER A 473 -7.52 4.73 -7.61
N GLN A 474 -7.23 4.19 -6.43
CA GLN A 474 -7.43 2.77 -6.12
C GLN A 474 -8.09 2.64 -4.75
N THR A 475 -9.20 1.91 -4.69
CA THR A 475 -10.00 1.78 -3.46
C THR A 475 -9.59 0.55 -2.66
N VAL A 476 -9.49 0.69 -1.34
CA VAL A 476 -9.47 -0.45 -0.41
C VAL A 476 -10.81 -0.56 0.31
N THR A 477 -11.31 -1.79 0.48
CA THR A 477 -12.65 -2.06 1.02
C THR A 477 -12.60 -3.15 2.09
N SER A 478 -13.35 -2.99 3.19
CA SER A 478 -13.47 -4.03 4.20
C SER A 478 -14.18 -5.29 3.67
N PRO A 479 -13.95 -6.48 4.26
CA PRO A 479 -14.58 -7.72 3.79
C PRO A 479 -16.13 -7.71 3.76
N ASP A 480 -16.76 -6.83 4.52
CA ASP A 480 -18.21 -6.65 4.60
C ASP A 480 -18.73 -5.42 3.85
N ASP A 481 -17.88 -4.77 3.06
CA ASP A 481 -18.15 -3.54 2.29
C ASP A 481 -18.57 -2.32 3.13
N SER A 482 -18.48 -2.39 4.46
CA SER A 482 -18.92 -1.33 5.37
C SER A 482 -17.94 -0.15 5.46
N ILE A 483 -16.66 -0.36 5.14
CA ILE A 483 -15.62 0.67 5.08
C ILE A 483 -15.00 0.68 3.70
N ARG A 484 -15.03 1.84 3.03
CA ARG A 484 -14.49 2.04 1.68
C ARG A 484 -13.60 3.26 1.65
N ILE A 485 -12.38 3.10 1.14
CA ILE A 485 -11.35 4.15 1.16
C ILE A 485 -10.68 4.27 -0.20
N PRO A 486 -11.15 5.17 -1.08
CA PRO A 486 -10.43 5.52 -2.30
C PRO A 486 -9.11 6.24 -1.99
N LEU A 487 -7.98 5.63 -2.37
CA LEU A 487 -6.64 6.20 -2.27
C LEU A 487 -6.28 6.86 -3.60
N THR A 488 -6.11 8.19 -3.57
CA THR A 488 -5.93 9.01 -4.77
C THR A 488 -4.53 9.63 -4.80
N VAL A 489 -3.83 9.48 -5.92
CA VAL A 489 -2.50 10.06 -6.13
C VAL A 489 -2.44 10.82 -7.44
N SER A 490 -1.58 11.83 -7.49
CA SER A 490 -1.30 12.57 -8.72
C SER A 490 0.17 12.96 -8.80
N SER A 491 0.76 12.72 -9.96
CA SER A 491 2.11 13.18 -10.30
C SER A 491 2.12 14.62 -10.81
N ALA A 492 0.96 15.17 -11.16
CA ALA A 492 0.81 16.51 -11.72
C ALA A 492 0.34 17.50 -10.64
N ARG A 493 1.23 18.44 -10.26
CA ARG A 493 0.98 19.41 -9.19
C ARG A 493 -0.25 20.30 -9.40
N GLU A 494 -0.60 20.57 -10.66
CA GLU A 494 -1.72 21.46 -10.99
C GLU A 494 -3.09 20.77 -10.99
N THR A 495 -3.13 19.43 -10.88
CA THR A 495 -4.40 18.70 -10.70
C THR A 495 -5.03 19.01 -9.36
N LEU A 496 -6.35 18.80 -9.20
CA LEU A 496 -7.01 19.09 -7.92
C LEU A 496 -6.40 18.31 -6.74
N PRO A 497 -6.14 16.99 -6.83
CA PRO A 497 -5.42 16.26 -5.77
C PRO A 497 -3.97 16.74 -5.62
N GLY A 498 -3.28 17.05 -6.72
CA GLY A 498 -1.88 17.51 -6.68
C GLY A 498 -1.71 18.85 -5.95
N ARG A 499 -2.65 19.78 -6.11
CA ARG A 499 -2.67 21.06 -5.38
C ARG A 499 -3.01 20.85 -3.91
N PHE A 500 -4.03 20.04 -3.61
CA PHE A 500 -4.37 19.69 -2.24
C PHE A 500 -3.19 19.06 -1.49
N LEU A 501 -2.46 18.15 -2.15
CA LEU A 501 -1.22 17.58 -1.61
C LEU A 501 -0.15 18.67 -1.37
N SER A 502 0.02 19.60 -2.31
CA SER A 502 1.04 20.65 -2.21
C SER A 502 0.72 21.71 -1.14
N GLU A 503 -0.55 22.04 -0.97
CA GLU A 503 -1.04 23.10 -0.07
C GLU A 503 -1.34 22.59 1.35
N HIS A 504 -1.72 21.31 1.50
CA HIS A 504 -2.20 20.73 2.76
C HIS A 504 -1.51 19.41 3.17
N GLN A 505 -0.46 19.00 2.46
CA GLN A 505 0.29 17.76 2.71
C GLN A 505 -0.56 16.47 2.57
N GLY A 506 -1.71 16.53 1.88
CA GLY A 506 -2.58 15.36 1.68
C GLY A 506 -3.55 15.12 2.85
N GLY A 507 -4.07 13.90 2.93
CA GLY A 507 -5.14 13.51 3.88
C GLY A 507 -6.51 13.38 3.22
N VAL A 508 -7.58 13.42 4.02
CA VAL A 508 -8.96 13.28 3.50
C VAL A 508 -9.35 14.49 2.67
N GLN A 509 -9.74 14.26 1.42
CA GLN A 509 -10.24 15.31 0.52
C GLN A 509 -11.75 15.19 0.24
N GLN A 510 -12.30 13.98 0.26
CA GLN A 510 -13.72 13.74 -0.02
C GLN A 510 -14.32 12.86 1.06
N ILE A 511 -15.49 13.25 1.56
CA ILE A 511 -16.28 12.49 2.53
C ILE A 511 -17.66 12.26 1.93
N ALA A 512 -18.03 11.00 1.71
CA ALA A 512 -19.30 10.63 1.12
C ALA A 512 -20.29 10.13 2.18
N PHE A 513 -21.51 10.64 2.15
CA PHE A 513 -22.61 10.20 3.02
C PHE A 513 -23.70 9.55 2.18
N ALA A 514 -24.15 8.37 2.60
CA ALA A 514 -25.33 7.75 2.00
C ALA A 514 -26.60 8.46 2.48
N CYS A 515 -27.61 8.54 1.62
CA CYS A 515 -28.91 9.12 1.93
C CYS A 515 -30.04 8.17 1.53
N ARG A 516 -31.25 8.44 2.08
CA ARG A 516 -32.46 7.66 1.78
C ARG A 516 -33.07 8.00 0.42
N ASP A 517 -33.08 9.27 0.06
CA ASP A 517 -33.56 9.81 -1.21
C ASP A 517 -32.73 11.05 -1.55
N ILE A 518 -31.94 10.99 -2.61
CA ILE A 518 -31.02 12.07 -2.96
C ILE A 518 -31.74 13.36 -3.39
N PHE A 519 -32.95 13.27 -3.96
CA PHE A 519 -33.67 14.43 -4.45
C PHE A 519 -34.19 15.25 -3.27
N ASP A 520 -34.81 14.59 -2.29
CA ASP A 520 -35.28 15.21 -1.06
C ASP A 520 -34.11 15.74 -0.22
N THR A 521 -33.03 14.96 -0.09
CA THR A 521 -31.82 15.37 0.63
C THR A 521 -31.21 16.64 0.05
N ILE A 522 -31.05 16.72 -1.28
CA ILE A 522 -30.48 17.91 -1.92
C ILE A 522 -31.40 19.13 -1.80
N ASP A 523 -32.72 18.95 -1.90
CA ASP A 523 -33.66 20.04 -1.69
C ASP A 523 -33.62 20.57 -0.25
N ALA A 524 -33.53 19.65 0.73
CA ALA A 524 -33.40 19.98 2.15
C ALA A 524 -32.10 20.75 2.45
N MET A 525 -30.97 20.33 1.86
CA MET A 525 -29.67 21.00 2.02
C MET A 525 -29.65 22.39 1.36
N ARG A 526 -30.23 22.52 0.16
CA ARG A 526 -30.34 23.82 -0.53
C ARG A 526 -31.23 24.80 0.24
N ALA A 527 -32.31 24.33 0.84
CA ALA A 527 -33.17 25.15 1.70
C ALA A 527 -32.42 25.69 2.93
N ARG A 528 -31.39 24.98 3.39
CA ARG A 528 -30.46 25.40 4.45
C ARG A 528 -29.28 26.24 3.95
N GLY A 529 -29.21 26.52 2.65
CA GLY A 529 -28.18 27.37 2.04
C GLY A 529 -26.88 26.65 1.67
N LEU A 530 -26.86 25.31 1.65
CA LEU A 530 -25.68 24.56 1.27
C LEU A 530 -25.34 24.76 -0.22
N PRO A 531 -24.10 25.14 -0.57
CA PRO A 531 -23.71 25.33 -1.96
C PRO A 531 -23.39 23.96 -2.59
N VAL A 532 -24.26 23.52 -3.50
CA VAL A 532 -24.10 22.29 -4.29
C VAL A 532 -23.31 22.60 -5.56
N LEU A 533 -22.33 21.74 -5.89
CA LEU A 533 -21.49 21.87 -7.08
C LEU A 533 -22.36 21.92 -8.34
N ARG A 534 -22.15 22.94 -9.17
CA ARG A 534 -22.91 23.11 -10.41
C ARG A 534 -22.39 22.17 -11.50
N ILE A 535 -23.29 21.37 -12.07
CA ILE A 535 -22.97 20.47 -13.17
C ILE A 535 -23.39 21.10 -14.52
N PRO A 536 -22.53 21.04 -15.56
CA PRO A 536 -22.88 21.56 -16.89
C PRO A 536 -24.14 20.92 -17.50
N ALA A 537 -24.95 21.71 -18.20
CA ALA A 537 -26.22 21.23 -18.77
C ALA A 537 -26.03 20.11 -19.81
N ASN A 538 -24.95 20.16 -20.58
CA ASN A 538 -24.61 19.18 -21.60
C ASN A 538 -24.29 17.78 -21.03
N TYR A 539 -23.99 17.66 -19.73
CA TYR A 539 -23.85 16.36 -19.08
C TYR A 539 -25.16 15.56 -19.12
N TYR A 540 -26.30 16.22 -18.86
CA TYR A 540 -27.61 15.58 -18.88
C TYR A 540 -28.05 15.20 -20.29
N ASP A 541 -27.63 15.97 -21.28
CA ASP A 541 -27.88 15.65 -22.70
C ASP A 541 -27.07 14.41 -23.12
N ASP A 542 -25.85 14.22 -22.58
CA ASP A 542 -25.06 12.99 -22.75
C ASP A 542 -25.69 11.80 -22.04
N LEU A 543 -26.18 11.99 -20.80
CA LEU A 543 -26.88 10.93 -20.06
C LEU A 543 -28.11 10.41 -20.83
N ALA A 544 -28.91 11.31 -21.40
CA ALA A 544 -30.08 10.94 -22.20
C ALA A 544 -29.73 10.11 -23.45
N ALA A 545 -28.52 10.29 -24.00
CA ALA A 545 -28.04 9.51 -25.14
C ALA A 545 -27.44 8.16 -24.73
N ARG A 546 -26.86 8.06 -23.53
CA ARG A 546 -26.18 6.86 -23.02
C ARG A 546 -27.11 5.90 -22.30
N PHE A 547 -28.12 6.43 -21.61
CA PHE A 547 -29.02 5.68 -20.76
C PHE A 547 -30.46 5.94 -21.17
N ASP A 548 -31.29 4.89 -21.12
CA ASP A 548 -32.74 4.99 -21.31
C ASP A 548 -33.39 5.48 -20.00
N LEU A 549 -33.22 6.78 -19.73
CA LEU A 549 -33.76 7.46 -18.54
C LEU A 549 -34.99 8.28 -18.94
N ASP A 550 -35.98 8.28 -18.05
CA ASP A 550 -37.19 9.09 -18.22
C ASP A 550 -36.86 10.60 -18.21
N ASP A 551 -37.57 11.37 -19.05
CA ASP A 551 -37.36 12.82 -19.22
C ASP A 551 -37.62 13.60 -17.92
N GLU A 552 -38.58 13.18 -17.10
CA GLU A 552 -38.88 13.82 -15.81
C GLU A 552 -37.73 13.57 -14.81
N LEU A 553 -37.18 12.36 -14.79
CA LEU A 553 -36.02 12.02 -13.96
C LEU A 553 -34.78 12.83 -14.38
N LEU A 554 -34.49 12.91 -15.68
CA LEU A 554 -33.38 13.70 -16.21
C LEU A 554 -33.50 15.18 -15.83
N GLU A 555 -34.69 15.77 -15.94
CA GLU A 555 -34.93 17.15 -15.56
C GLU A 555 -34.82 17.35 -14.04
N ALA A 556 -35.30 16.40 -13.24
CA ALA A 556 -35.16 16.43 -11.78
C ALA A 556 -33.68 16.42 -11.35
N MET A 557 -32.85 15.60 -12.00
CA MET A 557 -31.40 15.55 -11.78
C MET A 557 -30.73 16.85 -12.23
N ARG A 558 -31.09 17.37 -13.42
CA ARG A 558 -30.57 18.62 -13.98
C ARG A 558 -30.80 19.80 -13.04
N GLN A 559 -32.00 19.93 -12.50
CA GLN A 559 -32.34 21.00 -11.55
C GLN A 559 -31.53 20.90 -10.25
N ARG A 560 -31.19 19.69 -9.81
CA ARG A 560 -30.53 19.42 -8.53
C ARG A 560 -29.01 19.25 -8.62
N ASN A 561 -28.44 19.31 -9.83
CA ASN A 561 -27.03 19.04 -10.08
C ASN A 561 -26.61 17.60 -9.67
N ILE A 562 -27.51 16.64 -9.83
CA ILE A 562 -27.27 15.23 -9.49
C ILE A 562 -26.62 14.52 -10.67
N LEU A 563 -25.49 13.87 -10.42
CA LEU A 563 -24.80 13.00 -11.35
C LEU A 563 -25.37 11.57 -11.24
N PHE A 564 -25.21 10.80 -12.30
CA PHE A 564 -25.75 9.45 -12.42
C PHE A 564 -24.74 8.47 -13.01
N ASP A 565 -24.76 7.23 -12.53
CA ASP A 565 -24.10 6.09 -13.15
C ASP A 565 -24.96 4.83 -13.02
N ARG A 566 -24.78 3.87 -13.94
CA ARG A 566 -25.53 2.60 -13.95
C ARG A 566 -24.63 1.47 -14.43
N ASN A 567 -24.73 0.34 -13.73
CA ASN A 567 -24.15 -0.93 -14.16
C ASN A 567 -25.20 -2.06 -14.08
N ASP A 568 -24.78 -3.31 -14.31
CA ASP A 568 -25.68 -4.46 -14.29
C ASP A 568 -26.30 -4.72 -12.89
N ASP A 569 -25.68 -4.20 -11.82
CA ASP A 569 -26.08 -4.42 -10.44
C ASP A 569 -27.02 -3.34 -9.89
N GLY A 570 -27.04 -2.16 -10.51
CA GLY A 570 -27.95 -1.08 -10.10
C GLY A 570 -27.57 0.32 -10.56
N ASP A 571 -28.19 1.30 -9.89
CA ASP A 571 -28.08 2.72 -10.18
C ASP A 571 -27.35 3.44 -9.06
N PHE A 572 -26.59 4.47 -9.43
CA PHE A 572 -25.86 5.33 -8.52
C PHE A 572 -26.18 6.78 -8.81
N PHE A 573 -26.81 7.44 -7.84
CA PHE A 573 -27.03 8.87 -7.87
C PHE A 573 -26.08 9.52 -6.87
N HIS A 574 -25.44 10.61 -7.28
CA HIS A 574 -24.56 11.33 -6.38
C HIS A 574 -24.47 12.81 -6.70
N ALA A 575 -24.21 13.62 -5.68
CA ALA A 575 -24.02 15.06 -5.81
C ALA A 575 -22.88 15.52 -4.89
N TYR A 576 -22.18 16.56 -5.31
CA TYR A 576 -21.04 17.10 -4.57
C TYR A 576 -21.36 18.47 -4.01
N THR A 577 -20.82 18.79 -2.85
CA THR A 577 -20.75 20.18 -2.39
C THR A 577 -19.63 20.92 -3.10
N GLU A 578 -19.63 22.25 -2.98
CA GLU A 578 -18.41 23.01 -3.22
C GLU A 578 -17.32 22.64 -2.20
N THR A 579 -16.06 22.96 -2.53
CA THR A 579 -14.95 22.74 -1.59
C THR A 579 -15.06 23.66 -0.37
N PHE A 580 -14.91 23.10 0.82
CA PHE A 580 -14.83 23.87 2.05
C PHE A 580 -13.47 24.55 2.11
N MET A 581 -13.44 25.88 1.91
CA MET A 581 -12.23 26.71 1.95
C MET A 581 -11.08 26.17 1.06
N GLY A 582 -11.39 25.57 -0.09
CA GLY A 582 -10.39 24.99 -1.00
C GLY A 582 -9.75 23.68 -0.53
N ARG A 583 -10.25 23.08 0.56
CA ARG A 583 -9.68 21.88 1.21
C ARG A 583 -10.48 20.63 0.82
N PHE A 584 -11.28 20.12 1.74
CA PHE A 584 -12.13 18.95 1.55
C PHE A 584 -13.53 19.33 1.05
N PHE A 585 -14.29 18.35 0.58
CA PHE A 585 -15.68 18.51 0.16
C PHE A 585 -16.49 17.27 0.54
N PHE A 586 -17.81 17.40 0.46
CA PHE A 586 -18.72 16.32 0.77
C PHE A 586 -19.43 15.83 -0.48
N GLU A 587 -19.74 14.55 -0.48
CA GLU A 587 -20.54 13.88 -1.50
C GLU A 587 -21.78 13.28 -0.82
N ILE A 588 -22.92 13.38 -1.48
CA ILE A 588 -24.17 12.76 -1.07
C ILE A 588 -24.45 11.68 -2.09
N VAL A 589 -24.65 10.45 -1.63
CA VAL A 589 -24.84 9.29 -2.51
C VAL A 589 -26.14 8.55 -2.20
N GLU A 590 -26.77 8.03 -3.24
CA GLU A 590 -27.85 7.07 -3.16
C GLU A 590 -27.53 5.89 -4.09
N ARG A 591 -27.32 4.72 -3.48
CA ARG A 591 -27.12 3.45 -4.19
C ARG A 591 -28.45 2.73 -4.28
N ARG A 592 -28.93 2.45 -5.48
CA ARG A 592 -30.13 1.62 -5.72
C ARG A 592 -29.73 0.27 -6.28
N GLY A 593 -30.37 -0.80 -5.82
CA GLY A 593 -29.96 -2.16 -6.14
C GLY A 593 -28.67 -2.55 -5.41
N HIS A 594 -27.76 -3.21 -6.11
CA HIS A 594 -26.48 -3.71 -5.58
C HIS A 594 -25.26 -2.95 -6.12
N TYR A 595 -25.45 -1.69 -6.57
CA TYR A 595 -24.35 -0.90 -7.11
C TYR A 595 -23.24 -0.65 -6.06
N ALA A 596 -22.05 -1.23 -6.29
CA ALA A 596 -20.91 -1.17 -5.37
C ALA A 596 -19.77 -0.21 -5.80
N GLN A 597 -19.82 0.31 -7.04
CA GLN A 597 -18.75 1.17 -7.59
C GLN A 597 -18.84 2.63 -7.06
N PHE A 598 -18.04 3.55 -7.59
CA PHE A 598 -17.91 4.92 -7.06
C PHE A 598 -18.29 6.01 -8.08
N GLY A 599 -19.03 5.67 -9.14
CA GLY A 599 -19.37 6.62 -10.20
C GLY A 599 -18.13 7.19 -10.90
N ALA A 600 -17.08 6.38 -11.11
CA ALA A 600 -15.79 6.85 -11.63
C ALA A 600 -15.90 7.59 -12.98
N ALA A 601 -16.89 7.23 -13.80
CA ALA A 601 -17.20 7.93 -15.05
C ALA A 601 -17.54 9.42 -14.86
N ASN A 602 -18.02 9.81 -13.67
CA ASN A 602 -18.38 11.19 -13.34
C ASN A 602 -17.21 11.99 -12.75
N ALA A 603 -16.08 11.35 -12.42
CA ALA A 603 -14.94 12.04 -11.81
C ALA A 603 -14.35 13.17 -12.68
N PRO A 604 -14.17 13.02 -14.02
CA PRO A 604 -13.71 14.13 -14.86
C PRO A 604 -14.68 15.33 -14.87
N ILE A 605 -15.99 15.06 -14.81
CA ILE A 605 -17.03 16.10 -14.77
C ILE A 605 -16.96 16.86 -13.45
N ARG A 606 -16.85 16.15 -12.32
CA ARG A 606 -16.64 16.75 -11.00
C ARG A 606 -15.38 17.61 -10.98
N LEU A 607 -14.24 17.07 -11.44
CA LEU A 607 -12.96 17.77 -11.40
C LEU A 607 -12.99 19.06 -12.24
N ALA A 608 -13.61 19.03 -13.42
CA ALA A 608 -13.81 20.21 -14.24
C ALA A 608 -14.72 21.25 -13.58
N ALA A 609 -15.81 20.81 -12.94
CA ALA A 609 -16.72 21.70 -12.21
C ALA A 609 -16.04 22.35 -11.00
N GLN A 610 -15.27 21.59 -10.22
CA GLN A 610 -14.50 22.10 -9.07
C GLN A 610 -13.40 23.07 -9.51
N ALA A 611 -12.72 22.79 -10.63
CA ALA A 611 -11.73 23.71 -11.20
C ALA A 611 -12.34 25.07 -11.62
N ALA A 612 -13.63 25.09 -11.99
CA ALA A 612 -14.35 26.30 -12.39
C ALA A 612 -14.88 27.15 -11.21
N GLN A 613 -14.77 26.68 -9.97
CA GLN A 613 -15.12 27.46 -8.77
C GLN A 613 -14.09 28.55 -8.44
N ARG A 614 -13.00 28.60 -9.20
CA ARG A 614 -11.90 29.55 -9.02
C ARG A 614 -12.14 30.88 -9.72
#